data_AF-A0A7V3CU07-F1
#
_entry.id   AF-A0A7V3CU07-F1
#
_cell.length_a   1.000
_cell.length_b   1.000
_cell.length_c   1.000
_cell.angle_alpha   90.00
_cell.angle_beta   90.00
_cell.angle_gamma   90.00
#
_symmetry.space_group_name_H-M   'P 1'
#
loop_
_entity.id
_entity.type
_entity.pdbx_description
1 polymer ?
#
loop_
_entity_poly.entity_id
_entity_poly.type
_entity_poly.pdbx_seq_one_letter_code
_entity_poly.pdbx_strand_id
1 'polypeptide(L)'
;MEWAGANNPLWLVRNNELIEYKADKQPIGKYADEKPYTNHSVSLQKGDSIYLFTDGYADQFGGPKGKKFKYKHLAELLIAHSGKSPDDQKKNLSLTFDSWKGNLEQIDDVCVIGLRV
;
A
#
# COMPACT_ATOMS: atom_id res chain seq x y z
N MET A 1 -6.02 -8.06 15.58
CA MET A 1 -6.45 -6.81 14.93
C MET A 1 -7.64 -7.15 14.06
N GLU A 2 -8.68 -6.34 14.08
CA GLU A 2 -9.83 -6.47 13.17
C GLU A 2 -9.68 -5.44 12.04
N TRP A 3 -9.94 -5.84 10.81
CA TRP A 3 -9.86 -4.96 9.65
C TRP A 3 -10.90 -5.33 8.59
N ALA A 4 -11.54 -4.31 8.02
CA ALA A 4 -12.39 -4.43 6.83
C ALA A 4 -12.00 -3.30 5.87
N GLY A 5 -12.11 -3.54 4.55
CA GLY A 5 -11.64 -2.59 3.54
C GLY A 5 -12.54 -2.52 2.32
N ALA A 6 -12.58 -1.34 1.70
CA ALA A 6 -13.26 -1.05 0.45
C ALA A 6 -12.22 -0.74 -0.63
N ASN A 7 -12.18 -1.54 -1.71
CA ASN A 7 -11.26 -1.50 -2.85
C ASN A 7 -9.77 -1.67 -2.56
N ASN A 8 -9.22 -1.02 -1.53
CA ASN A 8 -7.80 -1.02 -1.21
C ASN A 8 -7.47 -2.08 -0.15
N PRO A 9 -6.52 -3.00 -0.43
CA PRO A 9 -6.18 -4.09 0.48
C PRO A 9 -5.35 -3.59 1.67
N LEU A 10 -5.27 -4.45 2.69
CA LEU A 10 -4.24 -4.35 3.72
C LEU A 10 -3.09 -5.27 3.38
N TRP A 11 -1.87 -4.76 3.42
CA TRP A 11 -0.66 -5.55 3.24
C TRP A 11 0.08 -5.72 4.56
N LEU A 12 0.38 -6.96 4.92
CA LEU A 12 1.18 -7.33 6.07
C LEU A 12 2.51 -7.87 5.57
N VAL A 13 3.62 -7.32 6.04
CA VAL A 13 4.95 -7.87 5.82
C VAL A 13 5.45 -8.54 7.09
N ARG A 14 5.74 -9.83 6.98
CA ARG A 14 6.26 -10.68 8.05
C ARG A 14 7.38 -11.55 7.48
N ASN A 15 8.54 -11.57 8.11
CA ASN A 15 9.69 -12.38 7.67
C ASN A 15 10.05 -12.17 6.18
N ASN A 16 10.00 -10.93 5.71
CA ASN A 16 10.20 -10.54 4.30
C ASN A 16 9.19 -11.13 3.30
N GLU A 17 8.10 -11.71 3.77
CA GLU A 17 6.98 -12.15 2.93
C GLU A 17 5.82 -11.17 3.06
N LEU A 18 5.15 -10.90 1.93
CA LEU A 18 3.96 -10.06 1.89
C LEU A 18 2.70 -10.92 1.87
N ILE A 19 1.84 -10.68 2.85
CA ILE A 19 0.54 -11.30 3.02
C ILE A 19 -0.50 -10.24 2.70
N GLU A 20 -1.33 -10.49 1.70
CA GLU A 20 -2.42 -9.59 1.31
C GLU A 20 -3.75 -10.02 1.93
N TYR A 21 -4.39 -9.09 2.63
CA TYR A 21 -5.79 -9.18 3.02
C TYR A 21 -6.62 -8.36 2.03
N LYS A 22 -7.44 -9.07 1.24
CA LYS A 22 -8.24 -8.46 0.18
C LYS A 22 -9.38 -7.64 0.75
N ALA A 23 -9.54 -6.43 0.23
CA ALA A 23 -10.75 -5.65 0.42
C ALA A 23 -11.89 -6.16 -0.46
N ASP A 24 -13.12 -5.82 -0.09
CA ASP A 24 -14.26 -6.02 -0.97
C ASP A 24 -14.20 -5.02 -2.13
N LYS A 25 -14.49 -5.51 -3.35
CA LYS A 25 -14.46 -4.71 -4.58
C LYS A 25 -15.73 -3.87 -4.73
N GLN A 26 -16.01 -3.03 -3.74
CA GLN A 26 -17.12 -2.10 -3.73
C GLN A 26 -16.73 -0.83 -2.96
N PRO A 27 -17.15 0.37 -3.41
CA PRO A 27 -16.92 1.62 -2.72
C PRO A 27 -17.85 1.78 -1.52
N ILE A 28 -17.48 2.64 -0.59
CA ILE A 28 -18.39 3.08 0.47
C ILE A 28 -19.38 4.08 -0.13
N GLY A 29 -20.68 3.89 0.12
CA GLY A 29 -21.76 4.75 -0.38
C GLY A 29 -22.71 4.02 -1.33
N LYS A 30 -23.41 4.76 -2.20
CA LYS A 30 -24.44 4.18 -3.08
C LYS A 30 -23.79 3.30 -4.15
N TYR A 31 -23.98 1.99 -4.02
CA TYR A 31 -23.56 1.00 -5.00
C TYR A 31 -24.75 0.14 -5.43
N ALA A 32 -24.78 -0.28 -6.69
CA ALA A 32 -25.94 -0.98 -7.25
C ALA A 32 -26.15 -2.37 -6.63
N ASP A 33 -25.08 -3.02 -6.20
CA ASP A 33 -25.07 -4.35 -5.56
C ASP A 33 -24.27 -4.28 -4.26
N GLU A 34 -24.76 -3.45 -3.33
CA GLU A 34 -24.13 -3.28 -2.00
C GLU A 34 -24.20 -4.59 -1.20
N LYS A 35 -23.03 -5.05 -0.76
CA LYS A 35 -22.89 -6.24 0.10
C LYS A 35 -22.30 -5.82 1.44
N PRO A 36 -22.59 -6.55 2.54
CA PRO A 36 -21.84 -6.36 3.77
C PRO A 36 -20.34 -6.53 3.53
N TYR A 37 -19.53 -5.65 4.14
CA TYR A 37 -18.08 -5.78 4.08
C TYR A 37 -17.59 -6.99 4.89
N THR A 38 -16.57 -7.66 4.36
CA THR A 38 -15.88 -8.78 4.98
C THR A 38 -14.94 -8.25 6.05
N ASN A 39 -15.17 -8.64 7.30
CA ASN A 39 -14.24 -8.37 8.39
C ASN A 39 -13.18 -9.49 8.50
N HIS A 40 -11.93 -9.09 8.63
CA HIS A 40 -10.77 -9.97 8.80
C HIS A 40 -10.22 -9.87 10.21
N SER A 41 -10.11 -11.01 10.90
CA SER A 41 -9.35 -11.11 12.14
C SER A 41 -7.91 -11.52 11.83
N VAL A 42 -6.97 -10.62 12.14
CA VAL A 42 -5.54 -10.76 11.84
C VAL A 42 -4.77 -10.97 13.13
N SER A 43 -4.10 -12.12 13.23
CA SER A 43 -3.17 -12.44 14.32
C SER A 43 -1.81 -11.79 14.07
N LEU A 44 -1.46 -10.81 14.91
CA LEU A 44 -0.23 -10.04 14.79
C LEU A 44 0.89 -10.63 15.63
N GLN A 45 2.13 -10.49 15.14
CA GLN A 45 3.36 -10.90 15.79
C GLN A 45 4.27 -9.68 15.96
N LYS A 46 5.11 -9.69 17.00
CA LYS A 46 6.09 -8.61 17.21
C LYS A 46 7.01 -8.50 15.99
N GLY A 47 7.20 -7.29 15.49
CA GLY A 47 8.00 -7.02 14.30
C GLY A 47 7.22 -7.03 12.98
N ASP A 48 5.95 -7.43 12.99
CA ASP A 48 5.07 -7.28 11.83
C ASP A 48 4.98 -5.81 11.39
N SER A 49 5.01 -5.58 10.08
CA SER A 49 4.77 -4.26 9.49
C SER A 49 3.51 -4.29 8.63
N ILE A 50 2.56 -3.43 8.95
CA ILE A 50 1.26 -3.34 8.29
C ILE A 50 1.23 -2.08 7.45
N TYR A 51 0.71 -2.18 6.23
CA TYR A 51 0.59 -1.07 5.28
C TYR A 51 -0.84 -0.95 4.74
N LEU A 52 -1.31 0.30 4.72
CA LEU A 52 -2.53 0.73 4.07
C LEU A 52 -2.18 1.87 3.11
N PHE A 53 -2.77 1.89 1.92
CA PHE A 53 -2.41 2.87 0.90
C PHE A 53 -3.57 3.13 -0.06
N THR A 54 -3.50 4.27 -0.73
CA THR A 54 -4.31 4.56 -1.93
C THR A 54 -3.61 4.07 -3.19
N ASP A 55 -4.34 4.03 -4.30
CA ASP A 55 -3.85 3.62 -5.62
C ASP A 55 -2.88 4.62 -6.25
N GLY A 56 -2.97 5.91 -5.90
CA GLY A 56 -2.13 6.97 -6.47
C GLY A 56 -0.62 6.68 -6.49
N TYR A 57 -0.07 6.00 -5.48
CA TYR A 57 1.35 5.62 -5.49
C TYR A 57 1.66 4.65 -6.64
N ALA A 58 0.86 3.59 -6.77
CA ALA A 58 1.04 2.57 -7.80
C ALA A 58 0.69 3.12 -9.20
N ASP A 59 -0.24 4.06 -9.29
CA ASP A 59 -0.71 4.61 -10.54
C ASP A 59 0.18 5.71 -11.12
N GLN A 60 1.09 6.28 -10.33
CA GLN A 60 2.04 7.29 -10.77
C GLN A 60 2.86 6.86 -12.00
N PHE A 61 2.83 7.68 -13.05
CA PHE A 61 3.68 7.54 -14.22
C PHE A 61 5.09 8.05 -13.95
N GLY A 62 6.09 7.36 -14.52
CA GLY A 62 7.49 7.67 -14.25
C GLY A 62 8.48 6.74 -14.93
N GLY A 63 9.73 6.86 -14.51
CA GLY A 63 10.87 6.11 -14.99
C GLY A 63 11.23 6.41 -16.45
N PRO A 64 12.28 5.76 -16.98
CA PRO A 64 12.84 6.08 -18.30
C PRO A 64 11.88 5.87 -19.48
N LYS A 65 10.78 5.13 -19.26
CA LYS A 65 9.78 4.79 -20.28
C LYS A 65 8.41 5.39 -20.00
N GLY A 66 8.27 6.27 -18.99
CA GLY A 66 7.00 6.90 -18.63
C GLY A 66 5.89 5.89 -18.32
N LYS A 67 6.17 4.85 -17.52
CA LYS A 67 5.21 3.80 -17.17
C LYS A 67 4.67 4.00 -15.75
N LYS A 68 3.50 3.41 -15.46
CA LYS A 68 2.98 3.31 -14.09
C LYS A 68 3.95 2.55 -13.17
N PHE A 69 4.03 2.96 -11.91
CA PHE A 69 4.87 2.29 -10.90
C PHE A 69 4.39 0.85 -10.63
N LYS A 70 3.08 0.64 -10.57
CA LYS A 70 2.36 -0.61 -10.29
C LYS A 70 2.57 -1.18 -8.89
N TYR A 71 1.58 -1.94 -8.43
CA TYR A 71 1.59 -2.61 -7.13
C TYR A 71 2.76 -3.58 -6.93
N LYS A 72 3.26 -4.23 -7.99
CA LYS A 72 4.40 -5.14 -7.89
C LYS A 72 5.64 -4.43 -7.32
N HIS A 73 6.00 -3.26 -7.87
CA HIS A 73 7.16 -2.52 -7.37
C HIS A 73 6.90 -1.92 -5.98
N LEU A 74 5.66 -1.54 -5.66
CA LEU A 74 5.31 -1.08 -4.31
C LEU A 74 5.46 -2.19 -3.28
N ALA A 75 5.02 -3.41 -3.59
CA ALA A 75 5.20 -4.58 -2.74
C ALA A 75 6.69 -4.87 -2.50
N GLU A 76 7.50 -4.90 -3.56
CA GLU A 76 8.95 -5.10 -3.47
C GLU A 76 9.63 -4.03 -2.60
N LEU A 77 9.24 -2.76 -2.76
CA LEU A 77 9.75 -1.63 -1.98
C LEU A 77 9.40 -1.73 -0.49
N LEU A 78 8.16 -2.07 -0.18
CA LEU A 78 7.69 -2.24 1.21
C LEU A 78 8.37 -3.44 1.87
N ILE A 79 8.50 -4.57 1.18
CA ILE A 79 9.24 -5.75 1.67
C ILE A 79 10.71 -5.38 1.96
N ALA A 80 11.37 -4.66 1.05
CA ALA A 80 12.77 -4.30 1.19
C ALA A 80 13.05 -3.30 2.33
N HIS A 81 12.03 -2.61 2.84
CA HIS A 81 12.18 -1.58 3.86
C HIS A 81 11.42 -1.86 5.16
N SER A 82 10.63 -2.93 5.22
CA SER A 82 9.85 -3.33 6.40
C SER A 82 10.68 -3.64 7.64
N GLY A 83 11.99 -3.87 7.53
CA GLY A 83 12.89 -4.01 8.68
C GLY A 83 13.52 -2.70 9.18
N LYS A 84 13.39 -1.59 8.43
CA LYS A 84 14.02 -0.30 8.76
C LYS A 84 13.21 0.50 9.77
N SER A 85 13.78 1.58 10.32
CA SER A 85 13.03 2.51 11.16
C SER A 85 11.83 3.11 10.39
N PRO A 86 10.74 3.53 11.06
CA PRO A 86 9.62 4.19 10.40
C PRO A 86 10.04 5.44 9.60
N ASP A 87 10.99 6.22 10.13
CA ASP A 87 11.52 7.40 9.45
C ASP A 87 12.30 7.04 8.18
N ASP A 88 13.13 5.99 8.24
CA ASP A 88 13.83 5.49 7.05
C ASP A 88 12.86 4.94 6.02
N GLN A 89 11.81 4.23 6.43
CA GLN A 89 10.78 3.76 5.51
C GLN A 89 10.09 4.91 4.79
N LYS A 90 9.62 5.91 5.56
CA LYS A 90 9.01 7.12 5.02
C LYS A 90 9.93 7.81 4.03
N LYS A 91 11.19 8.03 4.41
CA LYS A 91 12.20 8.64 3.55
C LYS A 91 12.42 7.86 2.26
N ASN A 92 12.57 6.53 2.34
CA ASN A 92 12.80 5.70 1.17
C ASN A 92 11.58 5.68 0.24
N LEU A 93 10.35 5.61 0.78
CA LEU A 93 9.12 5.71 0.00
C LEU A 93 9.05 7.06 -0.74
N SER A 94 9.27 8.18 -0.05
CA SER A 94 9.25 9.51 -0.69
C SER A 94 10.32 9.63 -1.78
N LEU A 95 11.57 9.22 -1.49
CA LEU A 95 12.66 9.27 -2.46
C LEU A 95 12.39 8.39 -3.70
N THR A 96 11.87 7.17 -3.50
CA THR A 96 11.52 6.30 -4.62
C THR A 96 10.38 6.87 -5.44
N PHE A 97 9.34 7.43 -4.80
CA PHE A 97 8.23 8.06 -5.50
C PHE A 97 8.70 9.26 -6.34
N ASP A 98 9.45 10.19 -5.74
CA ASP A 98 9.94 11.38 -6.43
C ASP A 98 10.93 11.02 -7.54
N SER A 99 11.82 10.06 -7.30
CA SER A 99 12.75 9.59 -8.32
C SER A 99 12.04 8.89 -9.48
N TRP A 100 10.97 8.13 -9.20
CA TRP A 100 10.18 7.48 -10.25
C TRP A 100 9.43 8.52 -11.07
N LYS A 101 8.66 9.39 -10.41
CA LYS A 101 7.90 10.47 -11.04
C LYS A 101 8.82 11.36 -11.90
N GLY A 102 10.02 11.67 -11.40
CA GLY A 102 10.95 12.57 -12.07
C GLY A 102 10.31 13.94 -12.30
N ASN A 103 10.31 14.39 -13.56
CA ASN A 103 9.71 15.68 -13.95
C ASN A 103 8.24 15.56 -14.37
N LEU A 104 7.64 14.36 -14.29
CA LEU A 104 6.23 14.19 -14.61
C LEU A 104 5.36 14.73 -13.48
N GLU A 105 4.14 15.15 -13.81
CA GLU A 105 3.18 15.59 -12.81
C GLU A 105 2.69 14.41 -11.96
N GLN A 106 2.29 14.73 -10.73
CA GLN A 106 1.55 13.78 -9.90
C GLN A 106 0.12 13.73 -10.39
N ILE A 107 -0.37 12.52 -10.68
CA ILE A 107 -1.66 12.34 -11.35
C ILE A 107 -2.84 12.15 -10.39
N ASP A 108 -2.57 11.86 -9.13
CA ASP A 108 -3.58 11.49 -8.13
C ASP A 108 -3.07 11.74 -6.71
N ASP A 109 -3.96 11.70 -5.73
CA ASP A 109 -3.63 11.80 -4.32
C ASP A 109 -2.91 10.52 -3.82
N VAL A 110 -1.81 10.71 -3.09
CA VAL A 110 -0.96 9.62 -2.62
C VAL A 110 -0.98 9.56 -1.10
N CYS A 111 -1.44 8.44 -0.55
CA CYS A 111 -1.38 8.17 0.87
C CYS A 111 -0.83 6.76 1.11
N VAL A 112 0.15 6.66 2.02
CA VAL A 112 0.67 5.40 2.54
C VAL A 112 0.80 5.53 4.05
N ILE A 113 0.19 4.61 4.78
CA ILE A 113 0.24 4.51 6.24
C ILE A 113 0.96 3.20 6.58
N GLY A 114 2.01 3.29 7.40
CA GLY A 114 2.74 2.13 7.92
C GLY A 114 2.62 2.05 9.44
N LEU A 115 2.34 0.87 9.97
CA LEU A 115 2.32 0.58 11.40
C LEU A 115 3.23 -0.62 11.71
N ARG A 116 3.95 -0.57 12.82
CA ARG A 116 4.75 -1.70 13.31
C ARG A 116 4.27 -2.15 14.69
N VAL A 117 4.23 -3.47 14.88
CA VAL A 117 3.84 -4.15 16.12
C VAL A 117 5.03 -4.37 17.04
#